data_AF-A0A923YGK6-F1
#
_entry.id   AF-A0A923YGK6-F1
#
_cell.length_a   1.000
_cell.length_b   1.000
_cell.length_c   1.000
_cell.angle_alpha   90.00
_cell.angle_beta   90.00
_cell.angle_gamma   90.00
#
_symmetry.space_group_name_H-M   'P 1'
#
loop_
_entity.id
_entity.type
_entity.pdbx_description
1 polymer ?
#
loop_
_entity_poly.entity_id
_entity_poly.type
_entity_poly.pdbx_seq_one_letter_code
_entity_poly.pdbx_strand_id
1 'polypeptide(L)'
;MFYQLIRMSAPDGRCKPFSCYADGIGRGDGVGVVLLQRLSDVQPAQRIYATVRGGSMNHGARAAALLLLAFKRMSWPQLLQIKSLMSNVTGPERGMETIWKCRYYSKFLINGICLA
;
A
#
# COMPACT_ATOMS: atom_id res chain seq x y z
N MET A 1 10.77 -18.30 12.89
CA MET A 1 12.19 -18.66 13.14
C MET A 1 13.18 -17.78 12.37
N PHE A 2 13.08 -17.54 11.06
CA PHE A 2 14.04 -16.68 10.32
C PHE A 2 13.99 -15.17 10.65
N TYR A 3 12.80 -14.56 10.79
CA TYR A 3 12.67 -13.11 11.05
C TYR A 3 13.33 -12.63 12.36
N GLN A 4 13.44 -13.51 13.36
CA GLN A 4 14.17 -13.23 14.60
C GLN A 4 15.69 -13.25 14.37
N LEU A 5 16.20 -14.15 13.53
CA LEU A 5 17.62 -14.25 13.21
C LEU A 5 18.17 -12.96 12.59
N ILE A 6 17.40 -12.37 11.68
CA ILE A 6 17.76 -11.10 11.01
C ILE A 6 17.22 -9.86 11.76
N ARG A 7 16.73 -10.03 12.99
CA ARG A 7 16.26 -8.95 13.89
C ARG A 7 15.18 -8.04 13.29
N MET A 8 14.26 -8.61 12.49
CA MET A 8 13.11 -7.86 11.97
C MET A 8 11.90 -7.90 12.91
N SER A 9 11.72 -8.97 13.69
CA SER A 9 10.57 -9.11 14.59
C SER A 9 10.79 -8.45 15.94
N ALA A 10 9.78 -7.72 16.41
CA ALA A 10 9.76 -7.18 17.77
C ALA A 10 9.68 -8.34 18.80
N PRO A 11 10.44 -8.32 19.90
CA PRO A 11 10.42 -9.38 20.91
C PRO A 11 9.06 -9.59 21.56
N ASP A 12 8.29 -8.51 21.72
CA ASP A 12 6.93 -8.54 22.28
C ASP A 12 5.84 -8.79 21.22
N GLY A 13 6.24 -8.97 19.96
CA GLY A 13 5.34 -9.25 18.85
C GLY A 13 4.43 -8.08 18.45
N ARG A 14 4.72 -6.84 18.86
CA ARG A 14 3.88 -5.67 18.55
C ARG A 14 4.57 -4.69 17.60
N CYS A 15 3.81 -4.19 16.63
CA CYS A 15 4.22 -3.00 15.86
C CYS A 15 4.00 -1.74 16.71
N LYS A 16 5.01 -0.89 16.85
CA LYS A 16 4.98 0.36 17.63
C LYS A 16 5.24 1.57 16.71
N PRO A 17 4.34 1.88 15.75
CA PRO A 17 4.61 2.88 14.73
C PRO A 17 4.90 4.25 15.37
N PHE A 18 5.98 4.88 14.91
CA PHE A 18 6.43 6.22 15.35
C PHE A 18 6.81 6.34 16.84
N SER A 19 6.88 5.24 17.58
CA SER A 19 7.33 5.23 18.98
C SER A 19 8.85 5.30 19.08
N CYS A 20 9.37 5.96 20.12
CA CYS A 20 10.80 5.90 20.47
C CYS A 20 11.24 4.50 20.93
N TYR A 21 10.31 3.61 21.27
CA TYR A 21 10.55 2.22 21.65
C TYR A 21 10.31 1.22 20.50
N ALA A 22 10.26 1.70 19.25
CA ALA A 22 10.06 0.83 18.09
C ALA A 22 11.27 -0.10 17.85
N ASP A 23 11.04 -1.41 17.91
CA ASP A 23 12.08 -2.45 17.97
C ASP A 23 11.84 -3.62 17.00
N GLY A 24 10.92 -3.45 16.04
CA GLY A 24 10.65 -4.43 14.99
C GLY A 24 9.17 -4.48 14.60
N ILE A 25 8.80 -5.51 13.84
CA ILE A 25 7.41 -5.76 13.44
C ILE A 25 6.78 -6.90 14.25
N GLY A 26 5.50 -6.74 14.58
CA GLY A 26 4.61 -7.82 14.97
C GLY A 26 4.13 -8.59 13.74
N ARG A 27 4.06 -9.92 13.82
CA ARG A 27 3.49 -10.74 12.74
C ARG A 27 1.99 -10.88 12.93
N GLY A 28 1.25 -10.77 11.84
CA GLY A 28 -0.17 -11.09 11.79
C GLY A 28 -0.47 -11.83 10.50
N ASP A 29 -1.54 -12.61 10.53
CA ASP A 29 -2.12 -13.22 9.34
C ASP A 29 -3.39 -12.44 8.95
N GLY A 30 -3.97 -12.70 7.78
CA GLY A 30 -5.19 -12.03 7.33
C GLY A 30 -5.41 -12.15 5.83
N VAL A 31 -6.67 -12.05 5.40
CA VAL A 31 -7.07 -12.04 3.99
C VAL A 31 -8.03 -10.88 3.76
N GLY A 32 -7.78 -10.12 2.70
CA GLY A 32 -8.67 -9.06 2.23
C GLY A 32 -8.85 -9.17 0.71
N VAL A 33 -10.08 -8.95 0.25
CA VAL A 33 -10.40 -8.90 -1.18
C VAL A 33 -11.11 -7.60 -1.47
N VAL A 34 -10.76 -6.99 -2.61
CA VAL A 34 -11.41 -5.80 -3.12
C VAL A 34 -11.92 -6.09 -4.53
N LEU A 35 -13.20 -5.80 -4.77
CA LEU A 35 -13.75 -5.85 -6.12
C LEU A 35 -13.57 -4.48 -6.76
N LEU A 36 -12.86 -4.44 -7.88
CA LEU A 36 -12.62 -3.23 -8.65
C LEU A 36 -13.47 -3.20 -9.92
N GLN A 37 -14.03 -2.04 -10.21
CA GLN A 37 -14.87 -1.76 -11.39
C GLN A 37 -14.58 -0.34 -11.86
N ARG A 38 -14.66 -0.09 -13.18
CA ARG A 38 -14.61 1.27 -13.75
C ARG A 38 -15.80 2.10 -13.29
N LEU A 39 -15.59 3.39 -13.06
CA LEU A 39 -16.66 4.27 -12.59
C LEU A 39 -17.79 4.43 -13.61
N SER A 40 -17.46 4.45 -14.91
CA SER A 40 -18.43 4.46 -16.01
C SER A 40 -19.49 3.35 -15.93
N ASP A 41 -19.13 2.22 -15.33
CA ASP A 41 -19.97 1.02 -15.32
C ASP A 41 -20.83 0.93 -14.05
N VAL A 42 -20.81 1.96 -13.18
CA VAL A 42 -21.53 1.99 -11.91
C VAL A 42 -23.03 2.15 -12.11
N GLN A 43 -23.78 1.16 -11.59
CA GLN A 43 -25.23 1.24 -11.51
C GLN A 43 -25.65 2.09 -10.29
N PRO A 44 -26.74 2.89 -10.39
CA PRO A 44 -27.17 3.82 -9.34
C PRO A 44 -27.34 3.20 -7.94
N ALA A 45 -27.73 1.92 -7.88
CA ALA A 45 -27.94 1.18 -6.62
C ALA A 45 -26.65 0.58 -6.01
N GLN A 46 -25.48 0.75 -6.62
CA GLN A 46 -24.26 0.12 -6.11
C GLN A 46 -23.49 1.04 -5.15
N ARG A 47 -23.31 0.62 -3.89
CA ARG A 47 -22.47 1.32 -2.90
C ARG A 47 -20.98 1.37 -3.24
N ILE A 48 -20.40 2.56 -3.41
CA ILE A 48 -18.96 2.82 -3.61
C ILE A 48 -18.31 3.18 -2.27
N TYR A 49 -17.15 2.58 -1.95
CA TYR A 49 -16.40 2.89 -0.73
C TYR A 49 -15.27 3.90 -0.96
N ALA A 50 -14.58 3.81 -2.11
CA ALA A 50 -13.49 4.71 -2.47
C ALA A 50 -13.30 4.72 -4.00
N THR A 51 -12.58 5.72 -4.49
CA THR A 51 -12.16 5.87 -5.88
C THR A 51 -10.63 5.83 -5.96
N VAL A 52 -10.07 4.88 -6.73
CA VAL A 52 -8.62 4.86 -7.00
C VAL A 52 -8.32 5.83 -8.13
N ARG A 53 -7.46 6.82 -7.91
CA ARG A 53 -7.15 7.86 -8.92
C ARG A 53 -5.93 7.51 -9.80
N GLY A 54 -5.10 6.58 -9.34
CA GLY A 54 -3.87 6.18 -10.01
C GLY A 54 -2.94 5.45 -9.05
N GLY A 55 -1.91 4.81 -9.60
CA GLY A 55 -0.88 4.11 -8.83
C GLY A 55 0.36 3.88 -9.67
N SER A 56 1.51 3.75 -9.01
CA SER A 56 2.79 3.45 -9.65
C SER A 56 3.59 2.49 -8.81
N MET A 57 4.36 1.61 -9.45
CA MET A 57 5.31 0.72 -8.76
C MET A 57 6.74 1.04 -9.22
N ASN A 58 7.68 0.94 -8.29
CA ASN A 58 9.11 1.05 -8.57
C ASN A 58 9.91 0.11 -7.64
N HIS A 59 11.22 0.06 -7.84
CA HIS A 59 12.15 -0.64 -6.97
C HIS A 59 13.20 0.34 -6.44
N GLY A 60 13.59 0.17 -5.17
CA GLY A 60 14.71 0.91 -4.60
C GLY A 60 15.99 0.55 -5.37
N ALA A 61 16.65 1.53 -5.99
CA ALA A 61 17.86 1.29 -6.77
C ALA A 61 19.05 0.95 -5.84
N ARG A 62 20.12 1.73 -5.89
CA ARG A 62 21.30 1.48 -5.04
C ARG A 62 21.01 1.81 -3.57
N ALA A 63 20.79 0.77 -2.75
CA ALA A 63 20.66 0.85 -1.30
C ALA A 63 21.92 0.32 -0.60
N ALA A 64 22.10 0.65 0.68
CA ALA A 64 23.23 0.19 1.49
C ALA A 64 23.15 -1.32 1.83
N ALA A 65 21.95 -1.88 1.83
CA ALA A 65 21.69 -3.32 1.96
C ALA A 65 20.36 -3.66 1.30
N LEU A 66 20.15 -4.93 0.98
CA LEU A 66 18.96 -5.42 0.25
C LEU A 66 17.63 -5.06 0.92
N LEU A 67 17.56 -5.13 2.26
CA LEU A 67 16.32 -4.91 3.02
C LEU A 67 16.14 -3.46 3.46
N LEU A 68 17.10 -2.57 3.19
CA LEU A 68 17.01 -1.17 3.59
C LEU A 68 16.26 -0.34 2.54
N LEU A 69 15.29 0.43 3.02
CA LEU A 69 14.58 1.40 2.18
C LEU A 69 15.52 2.55 1.82
N ALA A 70 15.70 2.79 0.52
CA ALA A 70 16.54 3.86 0.00
C ALA A 70 15.83 5.24 0.08
N PHE A 71 15.69 5.80 1.28
CA PHE A 71 15.00 7.08 1.47
C PHE A 71 15.78 8.28 0.91
N LYS A 72 17.11 8.27 1.03
CA LYS A 72 17.97 9.43 0.71
C LYS A 72 18.41 9.54 -0.75
N ARG A 73 17.96 8.66 -1.64
CA ARG A 73 18.53 8.56 -3.00
C ARG A 73 17.55 8.11 -4.07
N MET A 74 16.28 8.45 -3.92
CA MET A 74 15.38 8.41 -5.07
C MET A 74 15.89 9.48 -6.05
N SER A 75 16.54 9.05 -7.14
CA SER A 75 17.11 10.00 -8.08
C SER A 75 15.96 10.79 -8.73
N TRP A 76 16.15 12.09 -8.91
CA TRP A 76 15.20 12.99 -9.57
C TRP A 76 14.53 12.39 -10.84
N PRO A 77 15.25 11.62 -11.68
CA PRO A 77 14.64 10.86 -12.78
C PRO A 77 13.43 9.98 -12.40
N GLN A 78 13.47 9.25 -11.27
CA GLN A 78 12.36 8.37 -10.87
C GLN A 78 11.15 9.16 -10.37
N LEU A 79 11.38 10.27 -9.65
CA LEU A 79 10.31 11.17 -9.24
C LEU A 79 9.66 11.86 -10.44
N LEU A 80 10.45 12.27 -11.42
CA LEU A 80 9.96 12.85 -12.68
C LEU A 80 9.19 11.81 -13.51
N GLN A 81 9.64 10.56 -13.54
CA GLN A 81 8.93 9.48 -14.21
C GLN A 81 7.56 9.23 -13.54
N ILE A 82 7.49 9.16 -12.21
CA ILE A 82 6.22 9.03 -11.48
C ILE A 82 5.34 10.26 -11.72
N LYS A 83 5.90 11.48 -11.67
CA LYS A 83 5.15 12.70 -11.94
C LYS A 83 4.60 12.74 -13.37
N SER A 84 5.37 12.29 -14.36
CA SER A 84 4.98 12.19 -15.77
C SER A 84 3.93 11.10 -16.01
N LEU A 85 4.05 9.95 -15.34
CA LEU A 85 3.04 8.89 -15.32
C LEU A 85 1.73 9.41 -14.70
N MET A 86 1.81 10.08 -13.56
CA MET A 86 0.65 10.62 -12.85
C MET A 86 0.04 11.84 -13.58
N SER A 87 0.83 12.64 -14.29
CA SER A 87 0.32 13.73 -15.14
C SER A 87 -0.42 13.20 -16.38
N ASN A 88 -0.02 12.03 -16.91
CA ASN A 88 -0.75 11.36 -17.99
C ASN A 88 -2.07 10.71 -17.54
N VAL A 89 -2.28 10.56 -16.23
CA VAL A 89 -3.53 10.07 -15.62
C VAL A 89 -4.50 11.22 -15.28
N THR A 90 -4.03 12.48 -15.27
CA THR A 90 -4.79 13.65 -14.78
C THR A 90 -5.20 14.66 -15.85
N GLY A 91 -5.10 14.32 -17.15
CA GLY A 91 -5.50 15.20 -18.25
C GLY A 91 -7.03 15.26 -18.50
N PRO A 92 -7.60 16.43 -18.88
CA PRO A 92 -9.05 16.62 -19.02
C PRO A 92 -9.70 15.88 -20.19
N GLU A 93 -8.92 15.45 -21.20
CA GLU A 93 -9.43 14.98 -22.50
C GLU A 93 -9.11 13.49 -22.79
N ARG A 94 -8.40 12.79 -21.90
CA ARG A 94 -8.14 11.35 -22.03
C ARG A 94 -9.04 10.59 -21.05
N GLY A 95 -10.28 10.37 -21.50
CA GLY A 95 -11.23 9.47 -20.86
C GLY A 95 -10.67 8.07 -20.74
N MET A 96 -10.06 7.77 -19.59
CA MET A 96 -10.13 6.45 -18.97
C MET A 96 -10.33 6.68 -17.49
N GLU A 97 -11.61 6.70 -17.11
CA GLU A 97 -12.10 6.58 -15.75
C GLU A 97 -11.70 5.22 -15.15
N THR A 98 -10.41 4.98 -14.90
CA THR A 98 -9.97 3.95 -13.96
C THR A 98 -10.16 4.46 -12.53
N ILE A 99 -11.35 4.98 -12.27
CA ILE A 99 -11.83 5.21 -10.93
C ILE A 99 -12.32 3.84 -10.44
N TRP A 100 -11.43 3.17 -9.72
CA TRP A 100 -11.75 1.86 -9.18
C TRP A 100 -12.50 1.99 -7.87
N LYS A 101 -13.68 1.39 -7.83
CA LYS A 101 -14.47 1.16 -6.62
C LYS A 101 -13.80 0.06 -5.80
N CYS A 102 -13.71 0.19 -4.48
CA CYS A 102 -13.30 -0.90 -3.59
C CYS A 102 -14.54 -1.44 -2.86
N ARG A 103 -14.71 -2.76 -2.71
CA ARG A 103 -15.68 -3.36 -1.77
C ARG A 103 -14.91 -4.25 -0.81
N TYR A 104 -14.94 -3.91 0.48
CA TYR A 104 -14.25 -4.64 1.53
C TYR A 104 -15.11 -5.80 2.04
N TYR A 105 -14.62 -7.04 1.89
CA TYR A 105 -15.15 -8.21 2.59
C TYR A 105 -14.09 -8.71 3.56
N SER A 106 -14.40 -8.65 4.86
CA SER A 106 -13.57 -9.32 5.86
C SER A 106 -14.44 -10.05 6.87
N LYS A 107 -14.29 -11.37 6.94
CA LYS A 107 -14.53 -12.13 8.19
C LYS A 107 -13.15 -12.21 8.87
N PHE A 108 -12.89 -11.30 9.81
CA PHE A 108 -11.71 -11.34 10.66
C PHE A 108 -11.99 -12.23 11.86
N LEU A 109 -11.25 -13.31 12.01
CA LEU A 109 -11.11 -14.06 13.26
C LEU A 109 -9.62 -14.37 13.42
N ILE A 110 -8.91 -13.46 14.08
CA ILE A 110 -7.51 -13.67 14.47
C ILE A 110 -7.34 -13.11 15.89
N ASN A 111 -7.30 -14.02 16.86
CA ASN A 111 -6.76 -13.84 18.22
C ASN A 111 -6.72 -12.41 18.79
N GLY A 112 -7.87 -11.74 18.86
CA GLY A 112 -8.09 -10.60 19.76
C GLY A 112 -7.36 -9.28 19.47
N ILE A 113 -6.76 -9.07 18.29
CA ILE A 113 -6.18 -7.76 17.94
C ILE A 113 -6.99 -7.11 16.82
N CYS A 114 -7.93 -6.24 17.19
CA CYS A 114 -8.49 -5.25 16.29
C CYS A 114 -7.42 -4.20 16.00
N LEU A 115 -7.06 -4.01 14.73
CA LEU A 115 -6.41 -2.79 14.26
C LEU A 115 -7.51 -1.84 13.80
N ALA A 116 -7.63 -0.71 14.49
CA ALA A 116 -8.41 0.46 14.09
C ALA A 116 -7.66 1.26 13.00
#